data_AF-A0A7J7N004-F1
#
_entry.id   AF-A0A7J7N004-F1
#
_cell.length_a   1.000
_cell.length_b   1.000
_cell.length_c   1.000
_cell.angle_alpha   90.00
_cell.angle_beta   90.00
_cell.angle_gamma   90.00
#
_symmetry.space_group_name_H-M   'P 1'
#
loop_
_entity.id
_entity.type
_entity.pdbx_description
1 polymer ?
#
loop_
_entity_poly.entity_id
_entity_poly.type
_entity_poly.pdbx_seq_one_letter_code
_entity_poly.pdbx_strand_id
1 'polypeptide(L)'
;MGFLQETLRNNIISAVKQSAALNRVGAENLKPRQLSDTIQEEIGNTVMAQISDGLWEVIRSNDGMQSEIKETVESVYNRLSAPINPTPVDKEAVNDKE
;
A
#
# COMPACT_ATOMS: atom_id res chain seq x y z
N MET A 1 -18.42 -1.93 -0.95
CA MET A 1 -17.59 -2.20 0.26
C MET A 1 -17.81 -3.58 0.87
N GLY A 2 -19.03 -4.02 1.23
CA GLY A 2 -19.24 -5.33 1.90
C GLY A 2 -18.79 -6.57 1.10
N PHE A 3 -18.82 -6.52 -0.23
CA PHE A 3 -18.41 -7.62 -1.09
C PHE A 3 -16.89 -7.93 -1.06
N LEU A 4 -16.03 -6.90 -1.03
CA LEU A 4 -14.58 -7.08 -0.98
C LEU A 4 -14.13 -7.71 0.35
N GLN A 5 -14.73 -7.26 1.46
CA GLN A 5 -14.45 -7.80 2.79
C GLN A 5 -14.85 -9.27 2.91
N GLU A 6 -16.03 -9.64 2.44
CA GLU A 6 -16.51 -11.03 2.49
C GLU A 6 -15.68 -11.93 1.57
N THR A 7 -15.31 -11.45 0.38
CA THR A 7 -14.44 -12.18 -0.56
C THR A 7 -13.06 -12.44 0.06
N LEU A 8 -12.42 -11.41 0.62
CA LEU A 8 -11.12 -11.54 1.28
C LEU A 8 -11.20 -12.52 2.47
N ARG A 9 -12.24 -12.41 3.29
CA ARG A 9 -12.47 -13.32 4.42
C ARG A 9 -12.57 -14.77 3.95
N ASN A 10 -13.37 -15.05 2.92
CA ASN A 10 -13.53 -16.40 2.38
C ASN A 10 -12.23 -16.94 1.77
N ASN A 11 -11.45 -16.09 1.11
CA ASN A 11 -10.14 -16.46 0.58
C ASN A 11 -9.14 -16.80 1.69
N ILE A 12 -9.08 -16.01 2.77
CA ILE A 12 -8.22 -16.30 3.92
C ILE A 12 -8.59 -17.65 4.54
N ILE A 13 -9.89 -17.91 4.75
CA ILE A 13 -10.37 -19.20 5.28
C ILE A 13 -9.93 -20.35 4.37
N SER A 14 -10.07 -20.19 3.06
CA SER A 14 -9.66 -21.20 2.08
C SER A 14 -8.15 -21.45 2.12
N ALA A 15 -7.33 -20.39 2.13
CA ALA A 15 -5.88 -20.47 2.18
C ALA A 15 -5.39 -21.14 3.48
N VAL A 16 -5.96 -20.78 4.63
CA VAL A 16 -5.65 -21.43 5.91
C VAL A 16 -5.99 -22.92 5.87
N LYS A 17 -7.15 -23.30 5.33
CA LYS A 17 -7.53 -24.72 5.20
C LYS A 17 -6.59 -25.51 4.30
N GLN A 18 -6.00 -24.87 3.30
CA GLN A 18 -5.07 -25.49 2.34
C GLN A 18 -3.60 -25.45 2.80
N SER A 19 -3.28 -24.72 3.88
CA SER A 19 -1.91 -24.59 4.39
C SER A 19 -1.27 -25.94 4.66
N ALA A 20 -0.06 -26.15 4.13
CA ALA A 20 0.75 -27.32 4.42
C ALA A 20 1.17 -27.36 5.89
N ALA A 21 1.41 -26.20 6.51
CA ALA A 21 1.70 -26.10 7.94
C ALA A 21 0.54 -26.61 8.82
N LEU A 22 -0.71 -26.36 8.41
CA LEU A 22 -1.90 -26.88 9.07
C LEU A 22 -2.11 -28.38 8.82
N ASN A 23 -1.91 -28.82 7.57
CA ASN A 23 -2.21 -30.19 7.15
C ASN A 23 -1.08 -31.20 7.37
N ARG A 24 0.08 -30.79 7.89
CA ARG A 24 1.18 -31.70 8.19
C ARG A 24 0.87 -32.61 9.38
N VAL A 25 1.36 -33.84 9.33
CA VAL A 25 1.31 -34.77 10.46
C VAL A 25 2.03 -34.15 11.66
N GLY A 26 1.40 -34.18 12.84
CA GLY A 26 1.97 -33.61 14.06
C GLY A 26 1.72 -32.12 14.25
N ALA A 27 0.96 -31.46 13.37
CA ALA A 27 0.53 -30.07 13.55
C ALA A 27 -0.25 -29.88 14.87
N GLU A 28 -1.00 -30.90 15.29
CA GLU A 28 -1.74 -30.96 16.55
C GLU A 28 -0.85 -30.87 17.80
N ASN A 29 0.45 -31.16 17.69
CA ASN A 29 1.40 -31.10 18.79
C ASN A 29 2.05 -29.72 18.94
N LEU A 30 1.84 -28.81 17.99
CA LEU A 30 2.37 -27.45 18.05
C LEU A 30 1.54 -26.59 18.99
N LYS A 31 2.18 -25.62 19.64
CA LYS A 31 1.44 -24.58 20.36
C LYS A 31 0.62 -23.76 19.35
N PRO A 32 -0.61 -23.33 19.70
CA PRO A 32 -1.46 -22.56 18.79
C PRO A 32 -0.77 -21.35 18.16
N ARG A 33 0.05 -20.63 18.94
CA ARG A 33 0.80 -19.48 18.44
C ARG A 33 1.84 -19.86 17.39
N GLN A 34 2.60 -20.94 17.60
CA GLN A 34 3.62 -21.40 16.66
C GLN A 34 2.99 -21.88 15.35
N LEU A 35 1.87 -22.62 15.43
CA LEU A 35 1.13 -23.03 14.25
C LEU A 35 0.59 -21.81 13.49
N SER A 36 0.03 -20.82 14.20
CA SER A 36 -0.46 -19.57 13.61
C SER A 36 0.65 -18.79 12.90
N ASP A 37 1.82 -18.63 13.53
CA ASP A 37 2.95 -17.89 12.94
C ASP A 37 3.47 -18.62 11.69
N THR A 38 3.52 -19.96 11.73
CA THR A 38 3.93 -20.77 10.57
C THR A 38 2.93 -20.65 9.41
N ILE A 39 1.63 -20.71 9.69
CA ILE A 39 0.58 -20.52 8.67
C ILE A 39 0.67 -19.11 8.09
N GLN A 40 0.88 -18.09 8.94
CA GLN A 40 1.01 -16.70 8.49
C GLN A 40 2.22 -16.50 7.56
N GLU A 41 3.36 -17.13 7.86
CA GLU A 41 4.53 -17.10 6.98
C GLU A 41 4.23 -17.74 5.63
N GLU A 42 3.49 -18.85 5.62
CA GLU A 42 3.13 -19.57 4.40
C GLU A 42 2.16 -18.79 3.50
N ILE A 43 1.05 -18.28 4.07
CA ILE A 43 -0.04 -17.69 3.26
C ILE A 43 0.02 -16.17 3.20
N GLY A 44 0.87 -15.53 4.00
CA GLY A 44 0.90 -14.07 4.20
C GLY A 44 1.08 -13.30 2.89
N ASN A 45 1.99 -13.76 2.02
CA ASN A 45 2.22 -13.14 0.72
C ASN A 45 0.98 -13.22 -0.18
N THR A 46 0.28 -14.36 -0.19
CA THR A 46 -0.95 -14.54 -0.96
C THR A 46 -2.06 -13.62 -0.48
N VAL A 47 -2.25 -13.50 0.83
CA VAL A 47 -3.25 -12.60 1.42
C VAL A 47 -2.91 -11.14 1.11
N MET A 48 -1.63 -10.74 1.23
CA MET A 48 -1.19 -9.38 0.90
C MET A 48 -1.37 -9.04 -0.58
N ALA A 49 -1.16 -10.00 -1.49
CA ALA A 49 -1.43 -9.81 -2.91
C ALA A 49 -2.91 -9.49 -3.15
N GLN A 50 -3.83 -10.27 -2.57
CA GLN A 50 -5.28 -10.05 -2.71
C GLN A 50 -5.72 -8.71 -2.10
N ILE A 51 -5.14 -8.30 -0.98
CA ILE A 51 -5.40 -6.97 -0.39
C ILE A 51 -4.93 -5.88 -1.34
N SER A 52 -3.76 -6.05 -1.96
CA SER A 52 -3.19 -5.09 -2.91
C SER A 52 -4.06 -4.96 -4.17
N ASP A 53 -4.57 -6.09 -4.69
CA ASP A 53 -5.50 -6.09 -5.81
C ASP A 53 -6.81 -5.38 -5.45
N GLY A 54 -7.37 -5.68 -4.28
CA GLY A 54 -8.58 -5.02 -3.79
C GLY A 54 -8.40 -3.51 -3.59
N LEU A 55 -7.25 -3.09 -3.06
CA LEU A 55 -6.88 -1.69 -2.93
C LEU A 55 -6.81 -1.00 -4.30
N TRP A 56 -6.22 -1.67 -5.29
CA TRP A 56 -6.12 -1.14 -6.66
C TRP A 56 -7.48 -0.98 -7.33
N GLU A 57 -8.40 -1.93 -7.15
CA GLU A 57 -9.77 -1.81 -7.66
C GLU A 57 -10.53 -0.65 -7.00
N VAL A 58 -10.33 -0.42 -5.69
CA VAL A 58 -10.92 0.73 -4.98
C VAL A 58 -10.35 2.04 -5.49
N ILE A 59 -9.04 2.10 -5.78
CA ILE A 59 -8.42 3.32 -6.33
C ILE A 59 -9.03 3.65 -7.70
N ARG A 60 -9.22 2.67 -8.57
CA ARG A 60 -9.70 2.83 -9.95
C ARG A 60 -11.22 2.93 -10.09
N SER A 61 -12.00 2.66 -9.05
CA SER A 61 -13.47 2.73 -9.16
C SER A 61 -13.92 4.16 -9.48
N ASN A 62 -15.09 4.30 -10.11
CA ASN A 62 -15.61 5.59 -10.58
C ASN A 62 -15.94 6.57 -9.43
N ASP A 63 -16.19 6.04 -8.24
CA ASP A 63 -16.36 6.71 -6.95
C ASP A 63 -15.13 6.55 -6.04
N GLY A 64 -14.03 6.07 -6.61
CA GLY A 64 -12.77 5.78 -5.94
C GLY A 64 -11.90 7.01 -5.80
N MET A 65 -10.62 6.79 -5.49
CA MET A 65 -9.66 7.85 -5.19
C MET A 65 -8.73 8.22 -6.37
N GLN A 66 -9.06 7.79 -7.59
CA GLN A 66 -8.19 7.97 -8.75
C GLN A 66 -7.86 9.45 -9.00
N SER A 67 -8.86 10.32 -8.94
CA SER A 67 -8.73 11.77 -9.15
C SER A 67 -7.81 12.40 -8.11
N GLU A 68 -8.07 12.16 -6.83
CA GLU A 68 -7.37 12.77 -5.71
C GLU A 68 -5.90 12.34 -5.68
N ILE A 69 -5.63 11.06 -5.97
CA ILE A 69 -4.26 10.55 -6.10
C ILE A 69 -3.57 11.22 -7.28
N LYS A 70 -4.23 11.31 -8.44
CA LYS A 70 -3.67 11.95 -9.63
C LYS A 70 -3.35 13.43 -9.38
N GLU A 71 -4.28 14.19 -8.82
CA GLU A 71 -4.09 15.60 -8.48
C GLU A 71 -2.94 15.80 -7.49
N THR A 72 -2.81 14.91 -6.50
CA THR A 72 -1.69 14.94 -5.55
C THR A 72 -0.35 14.72 -6.26
N VAL A 73 -0.27 13.73 -7.15
CA VAL A 73 0.94 13.44 -7.93
C VAL A 73 1.29 14.62 -8.84
N GLU A 74 0.32 15.19 -9.55
CA GLU A 74 0.52 16.36 -10.42
C GLU A 74 0.99 17.57 -9.61
N SER A 75 0.39 17.82 -8.44
CA SER A 75 0.80 18.90 -7.54
C SER A 75 2.25 18.76 -7.07
N VAL A 76 2.65 17.56 -6.65
CA VAL A 76 4.04 17.28 -6.25
C VAL A 76 5.00 17.45 -7.43
N TYR A 77 4.65 16.92 -8.59
CA TYR A 77 5.46 17.07 -9.80
C TYR A 77 5.65 18.55 -10.18
N ASN A 78 4.59 19.34 -10.18
CA ASN A 78 4.66 20.77 -10.50
C ASN A 78 5.53 21.55 -9.51
N ARG A 79 5.47 21.21 -8.22
CA ARG A 79 6.33 21.82 -7.19
C ARG A 79 7.81 21.49 -7.39
N LEU A 80 8.13 20.27 -7.80
CA LEU A 80 9.51 19.82 -8.02
C LEU A 80 10.09 20.28 -9.36
N SER A 81 9.25 20.43 -10.38
CA SER A 81 9.64 20.88 -11.72
C SER A 81 9.63 22.40 -11.89
N ALA A 82 9.02 23.13 -10.94
CA ALA A 82 9.11 24.58 -10.92
C ALA A 82 10.58 25.03 -10.81
N PRO A 83 11.06 25.91 -11.70
CA PRO A 83 12.37 26.51 -11.54
C PRO A 83 12.44 27.21 -10.19
N ILE A 84 13.51 26.97 -9.44
CA ILE A 84 13.83 27.77 -8.26
C ILE A 84 14.03 29.19 -8.78
N ASN A 85 13.02 30.05 -8.65
CA ASN A 85 13.22 31.47 -8.89
C ASN A 85 14.30 31.92 -7.90
N PRO A 86 15.49 32.37 -8.35
CA PRO A 86 16.39 33.06 -7.44
C PRO A 86 15.61 34.27 -6.93
N THR A 87 15.45 34.34 -5.61
CA THR A 87 14.80 35.47 -4.94
C THR A 87 15.54 36.76 -5.32
N PRO A 88 14.87 37.93 -5.37
CA PRO A 88 15.50 39.20 -5.78
C PRO A 88 16.60 39.73 -4.83
N VAL A 89 17.12 38.95 -3.90
CA VAL A 89 18.09 39.39 -2.87
C VAL A 89 19.44 39.80 -3.49
N ASP A 90 19.72 39.45 -4.75
CA ASP A 90 21.00 39.75 -5.40
C ASP A 90 21.02 41.05 -6.23
N LYS A 91 19.99 41.92 -6.16
CA LYS A 91 19.94 43.17 -6.96
C LYS A 91 20.20 44.47 -6.19
N GLU A 92 20.44 44.43 -4.89
CA GLU A 92 20.79 45.61 -4.08
C GLU A 92 22.24 45.53 -3.54
N ALA A 93 23.22 45.51 -4.46
CA ALA A 93 24.61 45.74 -4.10
C ALA A 93 25.41 46.40 -5.24
N VAL A 94 24.80 47.27 -6.04
CA VAL A 94 25.55 48.19 -6.92
C VAL A 94 24.83 49.53 -6.99
N ASN A 95 24.75 50.24 -5.86
CA ASN A 95 24.68 51.70 -5.90
C ASN A 95 25.22 52.27 -4.59
N ASP A 96 26.54 52.42 -4.53
CA ASP A 96 27.16 53.37 -3.62
C ASP A 96 28.45 53.89 -4.28
N LYS A 97 28.38 55.17 -4.72
CA LYS A 97 29.44 56.19 -4.75
C LYS A 97 30.60 55.91 -5.73
N GLU A 98 30.89 56.75 -6.72
CA GLU A 98 31.16 58.19 -6.74
C GLU A 98 31.13 58.70 -8.19
#